data_AF-A0A7K9TTE4-F1
#
_entry.id   AF-A0A7K9TTE4-F1
#
_cell.length_a   1.000
_cell.length_b   1.000
_cell.length_c   1.000
_cell.angle_alpha   90.00
_cell.angle_beta   90.00
_cell.angle_gamma   90.00
#
_symmetry.space_group_name_H-M   'P 1'
#
loop_
_entity.id
_entity.type
_entity.pdbx_description
1 polymer ?
#
loop_
_entity_poly.entity_id
_entity_poly.type
_entity_poly.pdbx_seq_one_letter_code
_entity_poly.pdbx_strand_id
1 'polypeptide(L)'
;QGYTSFWNDCISSGLRGCMLIELALRGRLQLEACGMRRKSLLTRKVICKSDAPTGDVLLDEALKHIKETQPPETVQNWIELLSGETWNPLKLHYQLRNVRERLAKNLVEKGVLTTEKQNFLLFDMTTHPLTNNNIKQRLIKKVQEAVLDKWVNDPHRMDKRLLAL
;
A
#
# COMPACT_ATOMS: atom_id res chain seq x y z
N GLN A 1 -23.11 6.62 -0.35
CA GLN A 1 -22.10 7.69 -0.14
C GLN A 1 -20.78 7.22 -0.78
N GLY A 2 -19.95 8.13 -1.33
CA GLY A 2 -18.64 7.77 -1.94
C GLY A 2 -18.59 7.73 -3.48
N TYR A 3 -19.68 8.04 -4.17
CA TYR A 3 -19.78 7.95 -5.65
C TYR A 3 -18.90 8.94 -6.43
N THR A 4 -18.33 9.95 -5.78
CA THR A 4 -17.45 10.95 -6.40
C THR A 4 -15.97 10.64 -6.23
N SER A 5 -15.62 9.54 -5.55
CA SER A 5 -14.23 9.07 -5.40
C SER A 5 -13.93 8.04 -6.47
N PHE A 6 -13.03 8.37 -7.39
CA PHE A 6 -12.68 7.52 -8.52
C PHE A 6 -11.36 6.79 -8.29
N TRP A 7 -11.34 5.51 -8.66
CA TRP A 7 -10.10 4.76 -8.77
C TRP A 7 -9.34 5.18 -10.03
N ASN A 8 -8.02 5.34 -9.91
CA ASN A 8 -7.15 5.64 -11.04
C ASN A 8 -5.79 4.96 -10.86
N ASP A 9 -4.97 5.03 -11.90
CA ASP A 9 -3.66 4.36 -11.95
C ASP A 9 -2.68 4.95 -10.92
N CYS A 10 -2.74 6.26 -10.65
CA CYS A 10 -1.90 6.91 -9.64
C CYS A 10 -2.16 6.34 -8.24
N ILE A 11 -3.42 6.18 -7.84
CA ILE A 11 -3.79 5.58 -6.54
C ILE A 11 -3.42 4.09 -6.53
N SER A 12 -3.65 3.39 -7.64
CA SER A 12 -3.31 1.97 -7.78
C SER A 12 -1.83 1.72 -7.51
N SER A 13 -0.95 2.46 -8.18
CA SER A 13 0.52 2.30 -8.03
C SER A 13 1.03 2.91 -6.72
N GLY A 14 0.42 3.99 -6.24
CA GLY A 14 0.67 4.54 -4.91
C GLY A 14 0.43 3.51 -3.80
N LEU A 15 -0.65 2.74 -3.86
CA LEU A 15 -0.95 1.69 -2.87
C LEU A 15 0.10 0.56 -2.87
N ARG A 16 0.68 0.20 -4.03
CA ARG A 16 1.77 -0.78 -4.09
C ARG A 16 3.03 -0.22 -3.43
N GLY A 17 3.32 1.06 -3.64
CA GLY A 17 4.34 1.78 -2.89
C GLY A 17 4.11 1.71 -1.38
N CYS A 18 2.88 1.97 -0.92
CA CYS A 18 2.51 1.87 0.50
C CYS A 18 2.73 0.46 1.05
N MET A 19 2.45 -0.60 0.29
CA MET A 19 2.70 -1.98 0.72
C MET A 19 4.19 -2.24 0.96
N LEU A 20 5.06 -1.78 0.05
CA LEU A 20 6.51 -1.92 0.21
C LEU A 20 7.03 -1.13 1.43
N ILE A 21 6.53 0.09 1.63
CA ILE A 21 6.85 0.91 2.80
C ILE A 21 6.38 0.22 4.09
N GLU A 22 5.15 -0.29 4.13
CA GLU A 22 4.58 -0.96 5.29
C GLU A 22 5.39 -2.22 5.66
N LEU A 23 5.77 -3.02 4.67
CA LEU A 23 6.63 -4.19 4.86
C LEU A 23 8.04 -3.79 5.36
N ALA A 24 8.61 -2.70 4.84
CA ALA A 24 9.91 -2.19 5.29
C ALA A 24 9.84 -1.67 6.74
N LEU A 25 8.80 -0.92 7.12
CA LEU A 25 8.59 -0.42 8.48
C LEU A 25 8.39 -1.56 9.48
N ARG A 26 7.82 -2.70 9.05
CA ARG A 26 7.70 -3.93 9.84
C ARG A 26 8.96 -4.80 9.83
N GLY A 27 10.05 -4.33 9.22
CA GLY A 27 11.33 -5.06 9.16
C GLY A 27 11.30 -6.32 8.29
N ARG A 28 10.32 -6.46 7.39
CA ARG A 28 10.23 -7.58 6.44
C ARG A 28 11.14 -7.40 5.24
N LEU A 29 11.26 -6.14 4.76
CA LEU A 29 12.05 -5.79 3.59
C LEU A 29 13.21 -4.87 3.95
N GLN A 30 14.29 -4.97 3.19
CA GLN A 30 15.43 -4.06 3.26
C GLN A 30 16.02 -3.88 1.86
N LEU A 31 16.60 -2.71 1.57
CA LEU A 31 17.39 -2.54 0.35
C LEU A 31 18.78 -3.17 0.51
N GLU A 32 19.26 -3.83 -0.55
CA GLU A 32 20.65 -4.32 -0.69
C GLU A 32 21.62 -3.29 -0.12
N ALA A 33 22.57 -3.71 0.71
CA ALA A 33 23.51 -2.79 1.33
C ALA A 33 24.26 -1.97 0.26
N CYS A 34 24.56 -0.71 0.57
CA CYS A 34 25.39 0.09 -0.30
C CYS A 34 26.81 -0.50 -0.23
N GLY A 35 27.26 -1.15 -1.30
CA GLY A 35 28.64 -1.61 -1.41
C GLY A 35 29.62 -0.44 -1.43
N MET A 36 30.91 -0.72 -1.65
CA MET A 36 31.97 0.32 -1.70
C MET A 36 31.68 1.42 -2.73
N ARG A 37 30.92 1.12 -3.79
CA ARG A 37 30.40 2.10 -4.74
C ARG A 37 29.00 2.53 -4.32
N ARG A 38 28.80 3.83 -4.08
CA ARG A 38 27.49 4.42 -3.75
C ARG A 38 26.49 4.12 -4.89
N LYS A 39 25.65 3.09 -4.73
CA LYS A 39 24.52 2.82 -5.61
C LYS A 39 23.37 3.77 -5.25
N SER A 40 22.68 4.30 -6.27
CA SER A 40 21.45 5.06 -6.07
C SER A 40 20.37 4.19 -5.43
N LEU A 41 19.44 4.80 -4.70
CA LEU A 41 18.30 4.09 -4.08
C LEU A 41 17.50 3.29 -5.11
N LEU A 42 17.31 3.84 -6.31
CA LEU A 42 16.50 3.22 -7.37
C LEU A 42 17.16 1.98 -8.01
N THR A 43 18.48 1.87 -7.94
CA THR A 43 19.21 0.74 -8.53
C THR A 43 19.48 -0.38 -7.53
N ARG A 44 19.23 -0.13 -6.24
CA ARG A 44 19.37 -1.14 -5.18
C ARG A 44 18.20 -2.11 -5.24
N LYS A 45 18.51 -3.39 -5.01
CA LYS A 45 17.52 -4.45 -4.99
C LYS A 45 16.81 -4.54 -3.65
N VAL A 46 15.54 -4.92 -3.66
CA VAL A 46 14.74 -5.20 -2.46
C VAL A 46 15.03 -6.62 -2.02
N ILE A 47 15.42 -6.79 -0.76
CA ILE A 47 15.78 -8.06 -0.13
C ILE A 47 14.75 -8.38 0.95
N CYS A 48 14.25 -9.62 0.93
CA CYS A 48 13.43 -10.16 2.01
C CYS A 48 14.32 -10.47 3.21
N LYS A 49 14.11 -9.78 4.33
CA LYS A 49 14.83 -9.96 5.61
C LYS A 49 14.13 -10.96 6.52
N SER A 50 12.80 -10.94 6.51
CA SER A 50 11.96 -11.82 7.34
C SER A 50 10.67 -12.11 6.58
N ASP A 51 10.27 -13.38 6.58
CA ASP A 51 9.05 -13.89 5.96
C ASP A 51 7.92 -14.13 6.97
N ALA A 52 8.06 -13.62 8.20
CA ALA A 52 7.03 -13.76 9.21
C ALA A 52 5.72 -13.11 8.74
N PRO A 53 4.55 -13.76 8.91
CA PRO A 53 3.28 -13.21 8.46
C PRO A 53 3.00 -11.86 9.14
N THR A 54 2.31 -10.99 8.42
CA THR A 54 1.94 -9.65 8.87
C THR A 54 0.50 -9.55 9.34
N GLY A 55 -0.32 -10.56 9.00
CA GLY A 55 -1.76 -10.60 9.31
C GLY A 55 -2.61 -9.75 8.35
N ASP A 56 -2.01 -9.20 7.29
CA ASP A 56 -2.72 -8.53 6.20
C ASP A 56 -2.49 -9.32 4.91
N VAL A 57 -3.57 -9.81 4.31
CA VAL A 57 -3.53 -10.70 3.15
C VAL A 57 -2.78 -10.07 1.96
N LEU A 58 -2.89 -8.75 1.75
CA LEU A 58 -2.23 -8.08 0.63
C LEU A 58 -0.72 -7.96 0.87
N LEU A 59 -0.33 -7.63 2.11
CA LEU A 59 1.08 -7.56 2.50
C LEU A 59 1.74 -8.93 2.46
N ASP A 60 1.04 -9.97 2.91
CA ASP A 60 1.55 -11.34 2.95
C ASP A 60 1.70 -11.93 1.53
N GLU A 61 0.79 -11.60 0.62
CA GLU A 61 0.91 -11.98 -0.80
C GLU A 61 2.08 -11.27 -1.49
N ALA A 62 2.24 -9.96 -1.28
CA ALA A 62 3.39 -9.21 -1.79
C ALA A 62 4.72 -9.74 -1.22
N LEU A 63 4.76 -10.03 0.08
CA LEU A 63 5.95 -10.58 0.74
C LEU A 63 6.32 -11.96 0.20
N LYS A 64 5.32 -12.81 -0.06
CA LYS A 64 5.51 -14.14 -0.67
C LYS A 64 6.17 -14.01 -2.03
N HIS A 65 5.64 -13.14 -2.90
CA HIS A 65 6.25 -12.86 -4.20
C HIS A 65 7.69 -12.40 -4.07
N ILE A 66 7.97 -11.43 -3.18
CA ILE A 66 9.32 -10.89 -2.98
C ILE A 66 10.31 -11.96 -2.49
N LYS A 67 9.85 -12.90 -1.67
CA LYS A 67 10.66 -14.03 -1.19
C LYS A 67 11.00 -15.01 -2.31
N GLU A 68 10.04 -15.32 -3.18
CA GLU A 68 10.17 -16.36 -4.20
C GLU A 68 10.95 -15.88 -5.44
N THR A 69 10.99 -14.57 -5.69
CA THR A 69 11.69 -14.00 -6.86
C THR A 69 13.21 -13.95 -6.66
N GLN A 70 13.91 -14.71 -7.49
CA GLN A 70 15.36 -14.65 -7.64
C GLN A 70 15.73 -14.52 -9.13
N PRO A 71 16.62 -13.60 -9.54
CA PRO A 71 17.35 -12.63 -8.70
C PRO A 71 16.45 -11.50 -8.15
N PRO A 72 16.85 -10.82 -7.05
CA PRO A 72 16.07 -9.75 -6.46
C PRO A 72 15.87 -8.56 -7.40
N GLU A 73 14.73 -7.90 -7.24
CA GLU A 73 14.28 -6.80 -8.12
C GLU A 73 14.34 -5.42 -7.43
N THR A 74 14.35 -4.34 -8.21
CA THR A 74 14.37 -2.96 -7.69
C THR A 74 13.00 -2.55 -7.18
N VAL A 75 12.93 -1.48 -6.37
CA VAL A 75 11.64 -0.94 -5.86
C VAL A 75 10.68 -0.60 -7.01
N GLN A 76 11.18 0.05 -8.05
CA GLN A 76 10.35 0.43 -9.21
C GLN A 76 9.74 -0.80 -9.89
N ASN A 77 10.55 -1.82 -10.17
CA ASN A 77 10.08 -3.03 -10.82
C ASN A 77 9.06 -3.78 -9.93
N TRP A 78 9.23 -3.76 -8.61
CA TRP A 78 8.21 -4.32 -7.70
C TRP A 78 6.87 -3.59 -7.79
N ILE A 79 6.87 -2.27 -7.91
CA ILE A 79 5.62 -1.49 -8.08
C ILE A 79 4.95 -1.89 -9.41
N GLU A 80 5.71 -1.94 -10.51
CA GLU A 80 5.20 -2.34 -11.83
C GLU A 80 4.62 -3.77 -11.81
N LEU A 81 5.33 -4.71 -11.19
CA LEU A 81 4.91 -6.11 -11.08
C LEU A 81 3.64 -6.28 -10.26
N LEU A 82 3.56 -5.66 -9.08
CA LEU A 82 2.41 -5.76 -8.19
C LEU A 82 1.18 -4.98 -8.71
N SER A 83 1.40 -3.98 -9.57
CA SER A 83 0.34 -3.28 -10.31
C SER A 83 -0.12 -4.06 -11.57
N GLY A 84 0.73 -4.94 -12.10
CA GLY A 84 0.47 -5.66 -13.34
C GLY A 84 0.77 -4.84 -14.61
N GLU A 85 1.70 -3.90 -14.52
CA GLU A 85 2.14 -3.04 -15.64
C GLU A 85 3.18 -3.74 -16.54
N THR A 86 3.51 -5.00 -16.25
CA THR A 86 4.44 -5.80 -17.05
C THR A 86 3.75 -6.51 -18.21
N TRP A 87 4.42 -6.55 -19.36
CA TRP A 87 3.98 -7.33 -20.53
C TRP A 87 4.59 -8.73 -20.60
N ASN A 88 5.44 -9.12 -19.65
CA ASN A 88 6.06 -10.44 -19.65
C ASN A 88 5.06 -11.50 -19.12
N PRO A 89 4.64 -12.50 -19.91
CA PRO A 89 3.66 -13.50 -19.49
C PRO A 89 4.08 -14.27 -18.24
N LEU A 90 5.38 -14.53 -18.08
CA LEU A 90 5.93 -15.24 -16.92
C LEU A 90 5.83 -14.42 -15.64
N LYS A 91 5.65 -13.09 -15.74
CA LYS A 91 5.57 -12.17 -14.61
C LYS A 91 4.14 -11.66 -14.34
N LEU A 92 3.14 -12.08 -15.13
CA LEU A 92 1.76 -11.65 -14.91
C LEU A 92 1.16 -12.15 -13.58
N HIS A 93 1.70 -13.24 -13.03
CA HIS A 93 1.23 -13.82 -11.77
C HIS A 93 1.60 -12.99 -10.53
N TYR A 94 2.47 -11.97 -10.66
CA TYR A 94 2.84 -11.06 -9.56
C TYR A 94 1.77 -10.00 -9.28
N GLN A 95 0.84 -9.79 -10.19
CA GLN A 95 -0.16 -8.73 -10.06
C GLN A 95 -1.10 -9.02 -8.88
N LEU A 96 -1.17 -8.08 -7.93
CA LEU A 96 -2.17 -8.13 -6.87
C LEU A 96 -3.55 -7.76 -7.44
N ARG A 97 -4.48 -8.70 -7.37
CA ARG A 97 -5.86 -8.54 -7.88
C ARG A 97 -6.85 -8.20 -6.77
N ASN A 98 -7.95 -7.58 -7.19
CA ASN A 98 -9.09 -7.23 -6.32
C ASN A 98 -8.68 -6.39 -5.10
N VAL A 99 -7.69 -5.49 -5.28
CA VAL A 99 -7.09 -4.72 -4.18
C VAL A 99 -8.13 -3.82 -3.51
N ARG A 100 -9.00 -3.18 -4.29
CA ARG A 100 -10.06 -2.32 -3.75
C ARG A 100 -11.02 -3.09 -2.86
N GLU A 101 -11.48 -4.23 -3.35
CA GLU A 101 -12.46 -5.09 -2.69
C GLU A 101 -11.87 -5.67 -1.40
N ARG A 102 -10.61 -6.10 -1.45
CA ARG A 102 -9.88 -6.61 -0.27
C ARG A 102 -9.62 -5.53 0.77
N LEU A 103 -9.24 -4.31 0.34
CA LEU A 103 -9.08 -3.17 1.25
C LEU A 103 -10.41 -2.77 1.89
N ALA A 104 -11.50 -2.73 1.12
CA ALA A 104 -12.84 -2.44 1.65
C ALA A 104 -13.25 -3.47 2.69
N LYS A 105 -13.05 -4.77 2.41
CA LYS A 105 -13.30 -5.85 3.38
C LYS A 105 -12.49 -5.67 4.67
N ASN A 106 -11.19 -5.38 4.57
CA ASN A 106 -10.34 -5.11 5.74
C ASN A 106 -10.84 -3.90 6.54
N LEU A 107 -11.35 -2.85 5.89
CA LEU A 107 -11.92 -1.68 6.56
C LEU A 107 -13.28 -1.97 7.20
N VAL A 108 -14.08 -2.89 6.64
CA VAL A 108 -15.31 -3.39 7.26
C VAL A 108 -14.98 -4.20 8.52
N GLU A 109 -14.02 -5.12 8.45
CA GLU A 109 -13.57 -5.92 9.59
C GLU A 109 -13.01 -5.05 10.74
N LYS A 110 -12.41 -3.91 10.41
CA LYS A 110 -11.93 -2.90 11.38
C LYS A 110 -13.02 -1.92 11.86
N GLY A 111 -14.27 -2.09 11.42
CA GLY A 111 -15.39 -1.23 11.81
C GLY A 111 -15.29 0.21 11.31
N VAL A 112 -14.56 0.45 10.21
CA VAL A 112 -14.47 1.76 9.55
C VAL A 112 -15.60 1.93 8.54
N LEU A 113 -15.86 0.89 7.76
CA LEU A 113 -16.93 0.82 6.77
C LEU A 113 -18.00 -0.19 7.22
N THR A 114 -19.18 -0.14 6.62
CA THR A 114 -20.17 -1.23 6.67
C THR A 114 -20.38 -1.85 5.31
N THR A 115 -21.24 -2.86 5.24
CA THR A 115 -21.67 -3.47 3.99
C THR A 115 -23.17 -3.23 3.83
N GLU A 116 -23.56 -2.60 2.74
CA GLU A 116 -24.96 -2.35 2.39
C GLU A 116 -25.25 -2.89 0.99
N LYS A 117 -26.23 -3.80 0.88
CA LYS A 117 -26.77 -4.18 -0.44
C LYS A 117 -27.79 -3.11 -0.85
N GLN A 118 -27.48 -2.37 -1.91
CA GLN A 118 -28.35 -1.35 -2.46
C GLN A 118 -28.96 -1.86 -3.77
N ASN A 119 -30.28 -1.83 -3.85
CA ASN A 119 -31.01 -2.18 -5.06
C ASN A 119 -31.34 -0.88 -5.79
N PHE A 120 -30.68 -0.62 -6.91
CA PHE A 120 -30.99 0.50 -7.79
C PHE A 120 -32.02 0.07 -8.83
N LEU A 121 -32.68 1.05 -9.44
CA LEU A 121 -33.70 0.80 -10.47
C LEU A 121 -33.20 -0.11 -11.61
N LEU A 122 -31.89 -0.04 -11.94
CA LEU A 122 -31.30 -0.75 -13.07
C LEU A 122 -30.33 -1.88 -12.67
N PHE A 123 -29.92 -1.98 -11.41
CA PHE A 123 -28.95 -2.98 -10.95
C PHE A 123 -28.89 -3.06 -9.43
N ASP A 124 -28.46 -4.20 -8.90
CA ASP A 124 -28.07 -4.34 -7.50
C ASP A 124 -26.57 -4.09 -7.36
N MET A 125 -26.15 -3.40 -6.30
CA MET A 125 -24.75 -3.20 -5.97
C MET A 125 -24.51 -3.29 -4.47
N THR A 126 -23.45 -4.01 -4.10
CA THR A 126 -22.95 -3.99 -2.71
C THR A 126 -22.05 -2.78 -2.55
N THR A 127 -22.35 -1.94 -1.55
CA THR A 127 -21.63 -0.70 -1.27
C THR A 127 -21.03 -0.74 0.13
N HIS A 128 -19.97 0.06 0.33
CA HIS A 128 -19.25 0.13 1.60
C HIS A 128 -19.21 1.56 2.14
N PRO A 129 -20.32 2.09 2.69
CA PRO A 129 -20.35 3.44 3.20
C PRO A 129 -19.50 3.58 4.48
N LEU A 130 -19.03 4.79 4.71
CA LEU A 130 -18.26 5.14 5.90
C LEU A 130 -19.21 5.33 7.09
N THR A 131 -18.99 4.55 8.15
CA THR A 131 -19.75 4.68 9.40
C THR A 131 -18.93 5.35 10.49
N ASN A 132 -17.63 5.08 10.56
CA ASN A 132 -16.75 5.71 11.53
C ASN A 132 -16.25 7.08 11.04
N ASN A 133 -17.09 8.11 11.10
CA ASN A 133 -16.67 9.46 10.72
C ASN A 133 -15.54 10.01 11.60
N ASN A 134 -15.49 9.61 12.87
CA ASN A 134 -14.47 10.06 13.82
C ASN A 134 -13.06 9.63 13.42
N ILE A 135 -12.88 8.43 12.86
CA ILE A 135 -11.54 7.99 12.41
C ILE A 135 -11.09 8.74 11.16
N LYS A 136 -12.00 9.03 10.22
CA LYS A 136 -11.71 9.82 9.03
C LYS A 136 -11.29 11.24 9.41
N GLN A 137 -12.04 11.90 10.29
CA GLN A 137 -11.72 13.27 10.73
C GLN A 137 -10.39 13.31 11.49
N ARG A 138 -10.11 12.32 12.35
CA ARG A 138 -8.81 12.19 13.02
C ARG A 138 -7.65 12.00 12.05
N LEU A 139 -7.84 11.20 10.99
CA LEU A 139 -6.81 11.00 9.97
C LEU A 139 -6.51 12.31 9.21
N ILE A 140 -7.55 13.00 8.75
CA ILE A 140 -7.41 14.29 8.05
C ILE A 140 -6.69 15.30 8.94
N LYS A 141 -7.14 15.47 10.18
CA LYS A 141 -6.54 16.40 11.15
C LYS A 141 -5.07 16.04 11.44
N LYS A 142 -4.74 14.74 11.56
CA LYS A 142 -3.36 14.29 11.78
C LYS A 142 -2.42 14.73 10.65
N VAL A 143 -2.86 14.62 9.39
CA VAL A 143 -2.06 15.05 8.22
C VAL A 143 -1.96 16.58 8.17
N GLN A 144 -3.06 17.30 8.42
CA GLN A 144 -3.06 18.77 8.46
C GLN A 144 -2.10 19.31 9.53
N GLU A 145 -2.18 18.82 10.76
CA GLU A 145 -1.32 19.28 11.85
C GLU A 145 0.16 19.02 11.54
N ALA A 146 0.50 17.94 10.84
CA ALA A 146 1.88 17.57 10.52
C ALA A 146 2.61 18.62 9.66
N VAL A 147 1.87 19.32 8.81
CA VAL A 147 2.41 20.33 7.87
C VAL A 147 2.05 21.77 8.27
N LEU A 148 1.32 21.94 9.37
CA LEU A 148 0.94 23.23 9.94
C LEU A 148 1.59 23.38 11.33
N ASP A 149 0.78 23.26 12.39
CA ASP A 149 1.20 23.58 13.77
C ASP A 149 2.34 22.69 14.30
N LYS A 150 2.47 21.46 13.78
CA LYS A 150 3.51 20.50 14.19
C LYS A 150 4.63 20.38 13.15
N TRP A 151 4.71 21.30 12.20
CA TRP A 151 5.77 21.32 11.21
C TRP A 151 7.15 21.45 11.87
N VAL A 152 8.11 20.69 11.37
CA VAL A 152 9.51 20.75 11.79
C VAL A 152 10.38 20.90 10.55
N ASN A 153 11.32 21.84 10.57
CA ASN A 153 12.22 22.10 9.42
C ASN A 153 13.13 20.91 9.07
N ASP A 154 13.37 19.99 10.00
CA ASP A 154 14.08 18.73 9.75
C ASP A 154 13.08 17.58 9.61
N PRO A 155 12.87 17.05 8.39
CA PRO A 155 11.94 15.95 8.13
C PRO A 155 12.28 14.65 8.89
N HIS A 156 13.54 14.44 9.27
CA HIS A 156 13.95 13.23 9.99
C HIS A 156 13.42 13.18 11.43
N ARG A 157 12.94 14.31 11.96
CA ARG A 157 12.30 14.40 13.27
C ARG A 157 10.82 14.05 13.23
N MET A 158 10.22 13.95 12.04
CA MET A 158 8.84 13.53 11.88
C MET A 158 8.72 12.01 12.04
N ASP A 159 7.57 11.54 12.51
CA ASP A 159 7.25 10.12 12.54
C ASP A 159 7.32 9.53 11.12
N LYS A 160 8.08 8.44 10.93
CA LYS A 160 8.36 7.88 9.59
C LYS A 160 7.08 7.42 8.88
N ARG A 161 6.10 6.92 9.64
CA ARG A 161 4.81 6.48 9.08
C ARG A 161 3.96 7.67 8.64
N LEU A 162 4.03 8.79 9.37
CA LEU A 162 3.39 10.04 8.99
C LEU A 162 4.10 10.74 7.83
N LEU A 163 5.42 10.69 7.75
CA LEU A 163 6.19 11.24 6.63
C LEU A 163 5.94 10.48 5.32
N ALA A 164 5.71 9.18 5.41
CA ALA A 164 5.38 8.34 4.26
C ALA A 164 3.91 8.44 3.81
N LEU A 165 3.03 8.97 4.66
CA LEU A 165 1.60 9.16 4.41
C LEU A 165 1.33 10.54 3.82
#